data_AF-A0A1I7LT46-F1
#
_entry.id   AF-A0A1I7LT46-F1
#
_cell.length_a   1.000
_cell.length_b   1.000
_cell.length_c   1.000
_cell.angle_alpha   90.00
_cell.angle_beta   90.00
_cell.angle_gamma   90.00
#
_symmetry.space_group_name_H-M   'P 1'
#
loop_
_entity.id
_entity.type
_entity.pdbx_description
1 polymer ?
#
loop_
_entity_poly.entity_id
_entity_poly.type
_entity_poly.pdbx_seq_one_letter_code
_entity_poly.pdbx_strand_id
1 'polypeptide(L)'
;MRTTGEYLDLIKVKLRLPSDYAVAKVLGITHVSVSNLRNGKSSMGIETAMKVAEILGVDEHQIYSDGQFERAKTPELLNFWKAISDKFSASFTDLLSGCSPRRYRVSAR
;
A
#
# COMPACT_ATOMS: atom_id res chain seq x y z
N MET A 1 9.17 5.62 1.79
CA MET A 1 7.71 5.60 1.65
C MET A 1 7.40 6.38 0.41
N ARG A 2 6.84 5.73 -0.59
CA ARG A 2 6.40 6.41 -1.81
C ARG A 2 5.03 7.01 -1.57
N THR A 3 4.70 8.07 -2.29
CA THR A 3 3.37 8.67 -2.20
C THR A 3 2.40 8.02 -3.17
N THR A 4 1.10 8.18 -2.91
CA THR A 4 0.06 7.73 -3.83
C THR A 4 0.25 8.32 -5.24
N GLY A 5 0.64 9.59 -5.34
CA GLY A 5 0.91 10.26 -6.62
C GLY A 5 2.06 9.61 -7.40
N GLU A 6 3.15 9.27 -6.72
CA GLU A 6 4.31 8.61 -7.34
C GLU A 6 3.94 7.25 -7.95
N TYR A 7 3.10 6.46 -7.28
CA TYR A 7 2.63 5.19 -7.83
C TYR A 7 1.81 5.38 -9.12
N LEU A 8 0.99 6.42 -9.19
CA LEU A 8 0.22 6.74 -10.39
C LEU A 8 1.14 7.17 -11.55
N ASP A 9 2.19 7.94 -11.26
CA ASP A 9 3.19 8.33 -12.26
C ASP A 9 4.01 7.12 -12.74
N LEU A 10 4.39 6.22 -11.84
CA LEU A 10 5.05 4.95 -12.21
C LEU A 10 4.19 4.10 -13.13
N ILE A 11 2.87 4.04 -12.89
CA ILE A 11 1.95 3.34 -13.80
C ILE A 11 1.93 4.00 -15.17
N LYS A 12 1.86 5.33 -15.24
CA LYS A 12 1.88 6.06 -16.52
C LYS A 12 3.14 5.77 -17.30
N VAL A 13 4.30 5.76 -16.64
CA VAL A 13 5.57 5.46 -17.27
C VAL A 13 5.62 4.00 -17.73
N LYS A 14 5.25 3.05 -16.86
CA LYS A 14 5.33 1.60 -17.16
C LYS A 14 4.42 1.20 -18.33
N LEU A 15 3.22 1.75 -18.39
CA LEU A 15 2.23 1.45 -19.42
C LEU A 15 2.21 2.46 -20.57
N ARG A 16 3.11 3.46 -20.56
CA ARG A 16 3.20 4.54 -21.56
C ARG A 16 1.86 5.24 -21.80
N LEU A 17 1.14 5.54 -20.72
CA LEU A 17 -0.22 6.11 -20.81
C LEU A 17 -0.17 7.62 -21.04
N PRO A 18 -1.02 8.16 -21.94
CA PRO A 18 -0.99 9.57 -22.32
C PRO A 18 -1.64 10.50 -21.29
N SER A 19 -2.47 9.98 -20.37
CA SER A 19 -3.25 10.81 -19.45
C SER A 19 -3.66 10.08 -18.18
N ASP A 20 -4.06 10.85 -17.16
CA ASP A 20 -4.59 10.32 -15.90
C ASP A 20 -5.93 9.62 -16.08
N TYR A 21 -6.69 10.04 -17.09
CA TYR A 21 -7.91 9.35 -17.50
C TYR A 21 -7.62 7.94 -18.02
N ALA A 22 -6.51 7.75 -18.74
CA ALA A 22 -6.09 6.41 -19.15
C ALA A 22 -5.68 5.54 -17.95
N VAL A 23 -5.02 6.13 -16.94
CA VAL A 23 -4.72 5.45 -15.66
C VAL A 23 -6.01 5.02 -14.95
N ALA A 24 -6.99 5.92 -14.88
CA ALA A 24 -8.30 5.64 -14.27
C ALA A 24 -8.97 4.40 -14.90
N LYS A 25 -8.93 4.32 -16.24
CA LYS A 25 -9.47 3.18 -16.99
C LYS A 25 -8.76 1.87 -16.66
N VAL A 26 -7.42 1.88 -16.63
CA VAL A 26 -6.62 0.69 -16.32
C VAL A 26 -6.89 0.19 -14.90
N LEU A 27 -6.98 1.12 -13.94
CA LEU A 27 -7.26 0.77 -12.54
C LEU A 27 -8.74 0.43 -12.28
N GLY A 28 -9.63 0.73 -13.23
CA GLY A 28 -11.08 0.53 -13.10
C GLY A 28 -11.72 1.46 -12.06
N ILE A 29 -11.18 2.67 -11.90
CA ILE A 29 -11.71 3.69 -10.98
C ILE A 29 -12.15 4.94 -11.75
N THR A 30 -12.91 5.81 -11.08
CA THR A 30 -13.36 7.05 -11.72
C THR A 30 -12.19 8.03 -11.89
N HIS A 31 -12.28 8.91 -12.90
CA HIS A 31 -11.30 9.99 -13.08
C HIS A 31 -11.26 10.95 -11.89
N VAL A 32 -12.40 11.19 -11.24
CA VAL A 32 -12.49 12.00 -10.01
C VAL A 32 -11.69 11.36 -8.88
N SER A 33 -11.77 10.03 -8.73
CA SER A 33 -10.96 9.29 -7.76
C SER A 33 -9.46 9.48 -8.03
N VAL A 34 -9.01 9.37 -9.29
CA VAL A 34 -7.60 9.63 -9.65
C VAL A 34 -7.17 11.06 -9.30
N SER A 35 -8.01 12.05 -9.59
CA SER A 35 -7.73 13.44 -9.21
C SER A 35 -7.64 13.63 -7.69
N ASN A 36 -8.53 12.99 -6.92
CA ASN A 36 -8.48 13.05 -5.46
C ASN A 36 -7.22 12.39 -4.90
N LEU A 37 -6.79 11.26 -5.48
CA LEU A 37 -5.54 10.58 -5.14
C LEU A 37 -4.32 11.47 -5.43
N ARG A 38 -4.26 12.10 -6.61
CA ARG A 38 -3.17 13.03 -6.98
C ARG A 38 -3.06 14.24 -6.07
N ASN A 39 -4.20 14.76 -5.62
CA ASN A 39 -4.26 15.94 -4.75
C ASN A 39 -4.18 15.60 -3.25
N GLY A 40 -3.89 14.35 -2.89
CA GLY A 40 -3.82 13.92 -1.48
C GLY A 40 -5.14 14.04 -0.71
N LYS A 41 -6.28 14.16 -1.42
CA LYS A 41 -7.62 14.25 -0.81
C LYS A 41 -8.14 12.87 -0.37
N SER A 42 -7.60 11.81 -0.95
CA SER A 42 -7.92 10.42 -0.63
C SER A 42 -6.67 9.54 -0.72
N SER A 43 -6.67 8.40 -0.03
CA SER A 43 -5.64 7.36 -0.14
C SER A 43 -6.10 6.22 -1.04
N MET A 44 -5.16 5.41 -1.56
CA MET A 44 -5.51 4.18 -2.26
C MET A 44 -6.27 3.21 -1.34
N GLY A 45 -7.37 2.65 -1.87
CA GLY A 45 -8.04 1.50 -1.26
C GLY A 45 -7.28 0.21 -1.51
N ILE A 46 -7.57 -0.85 -0.75
CA ILE A 46 -6.90 -2.15 -0.87
C ILE A 46 -7.00 -2.70 -2.29
N GLU A 47 -8.20 -2.72 -2.88
CA GLU A 47 -8.41 -3.23 -4.24
C GLU A 47 -7.59 -2.46 -5.30
N THR A 48 -7.49 -1.13 -5.15
CA THR A 48 -6.67 -0.31 -6.05
C THR A 48 -5.19 -0.59 -5.85
N ALA A 49 -4.74 -0.72 -4.59
CA ALA A 49 -3.35 -1.05 -4.26
C ALA A 49 -2.93 -2.42 -4.84
N MET A 50 -3.80 -3.43 -4.77
CA MET A 50 -3.54 -4.75 -5.36
C MET A 50 -3.39 -4.68 -6.88
N LYS A 51 -4.25 -3.93 -7.58
CA LYS A 51 -4.10 -3.75 -9.04
C LYS A 51 -2.83 -3.00 -9.40
N VAL A 52 -2.49 -1.97 -8.62
CA VAL A 52 -1.24 -1.20 -8.80
C VAL A 52 -0.02 -2.10 -8.62
N ALA A 53 -0.06 -2.95 -7.60
CA ALA A 53 0.97 -3.94 -7.29
C ALA A 53 1.18 -4.92 -8.44
N GLU A 54 0.09 -5.50 -8.95
CA GLU A 54 0.10 -6.40 -10.10
C GLU A 54 0.72 -5.72 -11.34
N ILE A 55 0.29 -4.49 -11.64
CA ILE A 55 0.81 -3.71 -12.78
C ILE A 55 2.31 -3.42 -12.59
N LEU A 56 2.73 -3.01 -11.40
CA LEU A 56 4.10 -2.56 -11.14
C LEU A 56 5.06 -3.70 -10.82
N GLY A 57 4.57 -4.88 -10.42
CA GLY A 57 5.38 -5.99 -9.91
C GLY A 57 6.02 -5.68 -8.57
N VAL A 58 5.28 -4.99 -7.69
CA VAL A 58 5.72 -4.57 -6.35
C VAL A 58 4.77 -5.19 -5.33
N ASP A 59 5.25 -5.43 -4.11
CA ASP A 59 4.45 -5.97 -3.00
C ASP A 59 3.18 -5.12 -2.71
N GLU A 60 2.03 -5.80 -2.61
CA GLU A 60 0.72 -5.20 -2.38
C GLU A 60 0.66 -4.50 -1.01
N HIS A 61 1.25 -5.12 0.01
CA HIS A 61 1.26 -4.58 1.36
C HIS A 61 2.06 -3.27 1.42
N GLN A 62 3.19 -3.19 0.73
CA GLN A 62 3.98 -1.97 0.65
C GLN A 62 3.19 -0.80 0.06
N ILE A 63 2.49 -1.01 -1.05
CA ILE A 63 1.70 0.05 -1.70
C ILE A 63 0.55 0.50 -0.80
N TYR A 64 -0.15 -0.45 -0.17
CA TYR A 64 -1.26 -0.12 0.70
C TYR A 64 -0.81 0.61 1.96
N SER A 65 0.25 0.13 2.62
CA SER A 65 0.80 0.74 3.82
C SER A 65 1.30 2.16 3.55
N ASP A 66 2.03 2.39 2.47
CA ASP A 66 2.48 3.71 2.03
C ASP A 66 1.30 4.71 1.92
N GLY A 67 0.17 4.28 1.34
CA GLY A 67 -1.05 5.10 1.26
C GLY A 67 -1.73 5.36 2.62
N GLN A 68 -1.68 4.40 3.56
CA GLN A 68 -2.23 4.61 4.90
C GLN A 68 -1.38 5.55 5.74
N PHE A 69 -0.06 5.46 5.58
CA PHE A 69 0.86 6.36 6.24
C PHE A 69 0.71 7.80 5.75
N GLU A 70 0.54 8.00 4.44
CA GLU A 70 0.24 9.31 3.85
C GLU A 70 -1.04 9.92 4.44
N ARG A 71 -2.05 9.10 4.71
CA ARG A 71 -3.34 9.53 5.29
C ARG A 71 -3.27 9.78 6.81
N ALA A 72 -2.32 9.17 7.52
CA ALA A 72 -2.30 9.18 8.98
C ALA A 72 -1.98 10.58 9.53
N LYS A 73 -3.02 11.31 9.97
CA LYS A 73 -2.89 12.65 10.56
C LYS A 73 -2.51 12.64 12.04
N THR A 74 -2.82 11.55 12.74
CA THR A 74 -2.52 11.39 14.16
C THR A 74 -1.30 10.49 14.37
N PRO A 75 -0.47 10.79 15.37
CA PRO A 75 0.71 9.96 15.68
C PRO A 75 0.30 8.54 16.07
N GLU A 76 -0.85 8.36 16.72
CA GLU A 76 -1.40 7.05 17.09
C GLU A 76 -1.67 6.16 15.87
N LEU A 77 -2.33 6.71 14.85
CA LEU A 77 -2.64 5.97 13.63
C LEU A 77 -1.36 5.63 12.84
N LEU A 78 -0.41 6.56 12.81
CA LEU A 78 0.88 6.34 12.17
C LEU A 78 1.68 5.22 12.89
N ASN A 79 1.68 5.23 14.22
CA ASN A 79 2.31 4.17 15.03
C ASN A 79 1.62 2.81 14.86
N PHE A 80 0.29 2.80 14.73
CA PHE A 80 -0.47 1.58 14.45
C PHE A 80 -0.04 0.92 13.13
N TRP A 81 0.03 1.69 12.04
CA TRP A 81 0.45 1.16 10.74
C TRP A 81 1.93 0.73 10.71
N LYS A 82 2.80 1.43 11.45
CA LYS A 82 4.21 1.04 11.61
C LYS A 82 4.30 -0.30 12.33
N ALA A 83 3.60 -0.44 13.46
CA ALA A 83 3.61 -1.68 14.23
C ALA A 83 3.06 -2.88 13.45
N ILE A 84 2.06 -2.69 12.58
CA ILE A 84 1.58 -3.74 11.67
C ILE A 84 2.70 -4.15 10.71
N SER A 85 3.29 -3.18 10.02
CA SER A 85 4.35 -3.43 9.03
C SER A 85 5.56 -4.13 9.65
N ASP A 86 5.96 -3.70 10.85
CA ASP A 86 7.07 -4.31 11.61
C ASP A 86 6.77 -5.77 11.95
N LYS A 87 5.56 -6.10 12.43
CA LYS A 87 5.17 -7.48 12.75
C LYS A 87 5.17 -8.41 11.55
N PHE A 88 4.76 -7.90 10.38
CA PHE A 88 4.86 -8.66 9.13
C PHE A 88 6.32 -8.98 8.79
N SER A 89 7.21 -8.00 8.89
CA SER A 89 8.64 -8.18 8.58
C SER A 89 9.35 -9.13 9.56
N ALA A 90 9.05 -9.03 10.85
CA ALA A 90 9.63 -9.88 11.89
C ALA A 90 9.20 -11.34 11.70
N SER A 91 7.91 -11.58 11.41
CA SER A 91 7.38 -12.92 11.15
C SER A 91 8.02 -13.55 9.91
N PHE A 92 8.25 -12.76 8.85
CA PHE A 92 8.92 -13.23 7.64
C PHE A 92 10.41 -13.55 7.88
N THR A 93 11.09 -12.73 8.67
CA THR A 93 12.50 -12.96 9.04
C THR A 93 12.65 -14.24 9.88
N ASP A 94 11.73 -14.46 10.83
CA ASP A 94 11.68 -15.67 11.64
C ASP A 94 11.48 -16.91 10.76
N LEU A 95 10.53 -16.87 9.82
CA LEU A 95 10.32 -17.91 8.81
C LEU A 95 11.57 -18.20 7.98
N LEU A 96 12.25 -17.18 7.46
CA LEU A 96 13.46 -17.35 6.63
C LEU A 96 14.67 -17.83 7.42
N SER A 97 14.75 -17.51 8.71
CA SER A 97 15.84 -17.95 9.58
C SER A 97 15.73 -19.42 10.00
N GLY A 98 14.63 -20.09 9.69
CA GLY A 98 14.36 -21.47 10.13
C GLY A 98 14.07 -21.58 11.63
N CYS A 99 14.02 -20.46 12.36
CA CYS A 99 13.48 -20.42 13.72
C CYS A 99 11.96 -20.55 13.63
N SER A 100 11.45 -21.70 14.09
CA SER A 100 10.02 -21.85 14.30
C SER A 100 9.56 -20.80 15.31
N PRO A 101 8.50 -20.01 15.03
CA PRO A 101 8.01 -19.03 15.98
C PRO A 101 7.67 -19.71 17.29
N ARG A 102 8.29 -19.25 18.40
CA ARG A 102 7.92 -19.69 19.76
C ARG A 102 6.42 -19.46 19.90
N ARG A 103 5.64 -20.55 19.90
CA ARG A 103 4.17 -20.51 19.97
C ARG A 103 3.75 -19.54 21.07
N TYR A 104 3.19 -18.40 20.67
CA TYR A 104 2.59 -17.47 21.62
C TYR A 104 1.36 -18.19 22.19
N ARG A 105 1.49 -18.78 23.38
CA ARG A 105 0.34 -19.27 24.13
C ARG A 105 -0.46 -18.03 24.51
N VAL A 106 -1.49 -17.72 23.73
CA VAL A 106 -2.52 -16.79 24.16
C VAL A 106 -3.22 -17.45 25.34
N SER A 107 -2.84 -17.02 26.54
CA SER A 107 -3.56 -17.31 27.78
C SER A 107 -4.94 -16.66 27.67
N ALA A 108 -5.95 -17.43 27.25
CA ALA A 108 -7.33 -17.02 27.42
C ALA A 108 -7.60 -16.85 28.93
N ARG A 109 -8.00 -15.65 29.33
CA ARG A 109 -8.67 -15.37 30.61
C ARG A 109 -10.15 -15.20 30.33
#